data_AF-A0A1Q6KJV2-F1
#
_entry.id   AF-A0A1Q6KJV2-F1
#
_cell.length_a   1.000
_cell.length_b   1.000
_cell.length_c   1.000
_cell.angle_alpha   90.00
_cell.angle_beta   90.00
_cell.angle_gamma   90.00
#
_symmetry.space_group_name_H-M   'P 1'
#
loop_
_entity.id
_entity.type
_entity.pdbx_description
1 polymer ?
#
loop_
_entity_poly.entity_id
_entity_poly.type
_entity_poly.pdbx_seq_one_letter_code
_entity_poly.pdbx_strand_id
1 'polypeptide(L)'
;MREINKIGVFIRNGLTSAEIKKKVKDFPDNPDSQYFINLGYSKKTASTYKSQLAKNNSVLLQQQKIIEANSFLHSPNANLNNVILDTSALGFSKPVSMLNECKKITVLYSTIREFDKIQKSESKSSYLRMMIREQTNTMLLPQNEQKYNLVAFDWQSNMYVDDIIINYMVSLPANQRPTLLTADHNLALKAKCLKLDYILFLEDSITSKEKAEIKVVSDNTSQQKVKDTINNLGIKIMCTQSSIKVCKYSKTSVIFIVKNNTCKKIGDKQLQYGEIDYFTIVAKPKKYNSIHIQKIWITNGKIQNEKFECHDTNDIKELNKVFIPAILDYAISLLS
;
A
#
# COMPACT_ATOMS: atom_id res chain seq x y z
N MET A 1 -29.54 20.64 27.23
CA MET A 1 -28.07 20.87 27.19
C MET A 1 -27.74 21.60 25.88
N ARG A 2 -27.38 22.89 25.91
CA ARG A 2 -27.25 23.74 24.70
C ARG A 2 -26.23 23.13 23.73
N GLU A 3 -26.53 23.11 22.43
CA GLU A 3 -25.67 22.56 21.36
C GLU A 3 -24.24 23.10 21.37
N ILE A 4 -24.07 24.32 21.93
CA ILE A 4 -22.81 24.98 22.21
C ILE A 4 -21.79 24.01 22.80
N ASN A 5 -22.10 23.29 23.88
CA ASN A 5 -21.15 22.41 24.57
C ASN A 5 -20.72 21.18 23.74
N LYS A 6 -21.50 20.78 22.71
CA LYS A 6 -21.18 19.60 21.90
C LYS A 6 -20.03 19.87 20.93
N ILE A 7 -19.94 21.08 20.37
CA ILE A 7 -18.88 21.46 19.42
C ILE A 7 -17.50 21.38 20.09
N GLY A 8 -17.34 21.95 21.29
CA GLY A 8 -16.07 21.89 22.02
C GLY A 8 -15.67 20.47 22.43
N VAL A 9 -16.64 19.58 22.67
CA VAL A 9 -16.38 18.14 22.89
C VAL A 9 -15.95 17.47 21.60
N PHE A 10 -16.60 17.74 20.47
CA PHE A 10 -16.23 17.19 19.18
C PHE A 10 -14.80 17.57 18.78
N ILE A 11 -14.43 18.84 18.91
CA ILE A 11 -13.09 19.33 18.58
C ILE A 11 -12.03 18.67 19.47
N ARG A 12 -12.29 18.55 20.78
CA ARG A 12 -11.37 17.89 21.72
C ARG A 12 -11.22 16.39 21.47
N ASN A 13 -12.28 15.75 20.97
CA ASN A 13 -12.27 14.35 20.56
C ASN A 13 -11.61 14.12 19.19
N GLY A 14 -11.03 15.16 18.58
CA GLY A 14 -10.28 15.04 17.33
C GLY A 14 -11.12 15.16 16.05
N LEU A 15 -12.41 15.51 16.14
CA LEU A 15 -13.25 15.64 14.95
C LEU A 15 -12.80 16.83 14.09
N THR A 16 -12.89 16.63 12.78
CA THR A 16 -12.68 17.62 11.72
C THR A 16 -13.92 18.47 11.47
N SER A 17 -13.76 19.57 10.73
CA SER A 17 -14.89 20.45 10.36
C SER A 17 -15.98 19.68 9.60
N ALA A 18 -15.58 18.79 8.69
CA ALA A 18 -16.49 17.97 7.90
C ALA A 18 -17.30 16.99 8.76
N GLU A 19 -16.68 16.38 9.78
CA GLU A 19 -17.36 15.49 10.72
C GLU A 19 -18.32 16.25 11.65
N ILE A 20 -17.94 17.45 12.08
CA ILE A 20 -18.80 18.29 12.92
C ILE A 20 -20.00 18.76 12.10
N LYS A 21 -19.82 19.15 10.83
CA LYS A 21 -20.90 19.57 9.91
C LYS A 21 -21.96 18.49 9.66
N LYS A 22 -21.57 17.20 9.72
CA LYS A 22 -22.53 16.07 9.66
C LYS A 22 -23.40 15.95 10.92
N LYS A 23 -22.96 16.50 12.05
CA LYS A 23 -23.61 16.38 13.36
C LYS A 23 -24.26 17.68 13.84
N VAL A 24 -23.77 18.81 13.36
CA VAL A 24 -24.21 20.17 13.70
C VAL A 24 -24.52 20.88 12.41
N LYS A 25 -25.79 21.19 12.21
CA LYS A 25 -26.26 21.90 11.03
C LYS A 25 -25.56 23.26 10.93
N ASP A 26 -25.24 23.67 9.71
CA ASP A 26 -24.65 24.99 9.41
C ASP A 26 -23.27 25.25 10.04
N PHE A 27 -22.56 24.20 10.48
CA PHE A 27 -21.17 24.35 10.91
C PHE A 27 -20.27 24.75 9.73
N PRO A 28 -19.48 25.83 9.85
CA PRO A 28 -18.64 26.32 8.76
C PRO A 28 -17.45 25.38 8.51
N ASP A 29 -16.94 25.35 7.28
CA ASP A 29 -15.79 24.52 6.94
C ASP A 29 -14.49 25.05 7.60
N ASN A 30 -14.37 26.38 7.69
CA ASN A 30 -13.24 27.07 8.30
C ASN A 30 -13.73 28.12 9.33
N PRO A 31 -14.20 27.72 10.52
CA PRO A 31 -14.61 28.66 11.56
C PRO A 31 -13.43 29.49 12.04
N ASP A 32 -13.64 30.79 12.17
CA ASP A 32 -12.71 31.69 12.84
C ASP A 32 -13.00 31.76 14.35
N SER A 33 -12.19 32.54 15.08
CA SER A 33 -12.41 32.72 16.52
C SER A 33 -13.71 33.47 16.82
N GLN A 34 -14.16 34.32 15.90
CA GLN A 34 -15.38 35.10 16.08
C GLN A 34 -16.62 34.22 16.04
N TYR A 35 -16.65 33.19 15.18
CA TYR A 35 -17.69 32.18 15.16
C TYR A 35 -17.86 31.51 16.53
N PHE A 36 -16.79 31.05 17.15
CA PHE A 36 -16.87 30.42 18.48
C PHE A 36 -17.25 31.41 19.59
N ILE A 37 -16.81 32.67 19.50
CA ILE A 37 -17.25 33.73 20.42
C ILE A 37 -18.76 33.97 20.29
N ASN A 38 -19.28 34.02 19.06
CA ASN A 38 -20.72 34.19 18.79
C ASN A 38 -21.54 33.00 19.30
N LEU A 39 -20.95 31.80 19.35
CA LEU A 39 -21.54 30.62 20.00
C LEU A 39 -21.53 30.70 21.54
N GLY A 40 -20.92 31.72 22.15
CA GLY A 40 -20.88 31.93 23.60
C GLY A 40 -19.61 31.42 24.30
N TYR A 41 -18.57 31.04 23.55
CA TYR A 41 -17.28 30.69 24.14
C TYR A 41 -16.44 31.91 24.51
N SER A 42 -15.65 31.81 25.59
CA SER A 42 -14.68 32.85 25.93
C SER A 42 -13.66 33.05 24.80
N LYS A 43 -13.09 34.26 24.66
CA LYS A 43 -12.03 34.54 23.67
C LYS A 43 -10.87 33.53 23.72
N LYS A 44 -10.45 33.15 24.93
CA LYS A 44 -9.39 32.16 25.15
C LYS A 44 -9.80 30.79 24.61
N THR A 45 -10.99 30.31 25.00
CA THR A 45 -11.52 29.01 24.54
C THR A 45 -11.74 28.98 23.03
N ALA A 46 -12.26 30.06 22.44
CA ALA A 46 -12.45 30.21 21.00
C ALA A 46 -11.13 30.10 20.22
N SER A 47 -10.07 30.75 20.70
CA SER A 47 -8.72 30.63 20.12
C SER A 47 -8.18 29.20 20.21
N THR A 48 -8.38 28.54 21.36
CA THR A 48 -7.97 27.13 21.54
C THR A 48 -8.69 26.21 20.57
N TYR A 49 -10.02 26.33 20.43
CA TYR A 49 -10.81 25.48 19.55
C TYR A 49 -10.52 25.71 18.07
N LYS A 50 -10.30 26.96 17.63
CA LYS A 50 -9.83 27.25 16.27
C LYS A 50 -8.51 26.51 15.98
N SER A 51 -7.52 26.64 16.87
CA SER A 51 -6.21 26.01 16.70
C SER A 51 -6.31 24.47 16.69
N GLN A 52 -7.08 23.90 17.61
CA GLN A 52 -7.24 22.45 17.71
C GLN A 52 -7.99 21.87 16.51
N LEU A 53 -9.03 22.56 16.01
CA LEU A 53 -9.75 22.14 14.81
C LEU A 53 -8.87 22.22 13.56
N ALA A 54 -8.06 23.28 13.42
CA ALA A 54 -7.07 23.37 12.34
C ALA A 54 -6.05 22.21 12.39
N LYS A 55 -5.60 21.84 13.60
CA LYS A 55 -4.74 20.68 13.82
C LYS A 55 -5.44 19.39 13.38
N ASN A 56 -6.68 19.15 13.81
CA ASN A 56 -7.45 17.95 13.42
C ASN A 56 -7.57 17.84 11.89
N ASN A 57 -7.96 18.93 11.22
CA ASN A 57 -8.07 18.98 9.76
C ASN A 57 -6.71 18.70 9.07
N SER A 58 -5.61 19.30 9.58
CA SER A 58 -4.27 19.09 9.02
C SER A 58 -3.78 17.64 9.16
N VAL A 59 -4.11 16.98 10.28
CA VAL A 59 -3.73 15.60 10.57
C VAL A 59 -4.51 14.64 9.66
N LEU A 60 -5.78 14.92 9.37
CA LEU A 60 -6.56 14.15 8.40
C LEU A 60 -5.98 14.31 6.99
N LEU A 61 -5.68 15.54 6.56
CA LEU A 61 -5.10 15.81 5.24
C LEU A 61 -3.74 15.11 5.03
N GLN A 62 -2.88 15.09 6.06
CA GLN A 62 -1.62 14.35 6.00
C GLN A 62 -1.84 12.84 5.84
N GLN A 63 -2.82 12.28 6.55
CA GLN A 63 -3.16 10.86 6.41
C GLN A 63 -3.71 10.54 5.03
N GLN A 64 -4.63 11.36 4.50
CA GLN A 64 -5.16 11.19 3.15
C GLN A 64 -4.04 11.20 2.10
N LYS A 65 -3.08 12.12 2.21
CA LYS A 65 -1.91 12.14 1.33
C LYS A 65 -1.09 10.85 1.39
N ILE A 66 -0.94 10.24 2.57
CA ILE A 66 -0.25 8.94 2.72
C ILE A 66 -1.06 7.84 2.03
N ILE A 67 -2.38 7.82 2.22
CA ILE A 67 -3.28 6.84 1.61
C ILE A 67 -3.23 6.93 0.07
N GLU A 68 -3.38 8.14 -0.46
CA GLU A 68 -3.35 8.44 -1.90
C GLU A 68 -1.98 8.10 -2.52
N ALA A 69 -0.88 8.44 -1.84
CA ALA A 69 0.47 8.10 -2.30
C ALA A 69 0.68 6.59 -2.45
N ASN A 70 -0.01 5.78 -1.64
CA ASN A 70 0.03 4.32 -1.72
C ASN A 70 -0.98 3.73 -2.71
N SER A 71 -1.72 4.57 -3.45
CA SER A 71 -2.77 4.18 -4.41
C SER A 71 -3.91 3.39 -3.79
N PHE A 72 -4.25 3.69 -2.53
CA PHE A 72 -5.42 3.13 -1.87
C PHE A 72 -6.66 3.97 -2.19
N LEU A 73 -7.81 3.32 -2.40
CA LEU A 73 -9.11 4.00 -2.32
C LEU A 73 -9.49 4.17 -0.86
N HIS A 74 -10.15 5.28 -0.52
CA HIS A 74 -10.56 5.50 0.85
C HIS A 74 -11.84 6.33 0.99
N SER A 75 -12.50 6.15 2.12
CA SER A 75 -13.55 7.05 2.58
C SER A 75 -12.98 8.43 2.97
N PRO A 76 -13.77 9.52 2.91
CA PRO A 76 -13.30 10.86 3.25
C PRO A 76 -12.73 11.01 4.67
N ASN A 77 -13.22 10.23 5.63
CA ASN A 77 -12.81 10.32 7.03
C ASN A 77 -11.90 9.17 7.47
N ALA A 78 -11.30 8.44 6.51
CA ALA A 78 -10.37 7.36 6.80
C ALA A 78 -9.24 7.81 7.74
N ASN A 79 -9.10 7.09 8.85
CA ASN A 79 -8.15 7.38 9.92
C ASN A 79 -7.12 6.26 10.05
N LEU A 80 -5.91 6.51 9.56
CA LEU A 80 -4.77 5.59 9.65
C LEU A 80 -4.32 5.33 11.09
N ASN A 81 -4.63 6.22 12.03
CA ASN A 81 -4.19 6.04 13.40
C ASN A 81 -5.06 5.05 14.19
N ASN A 82 -6.22 4.66 13.67
CA ASN A 82 -7.13 3.72 14.31
C ASN A 82 -7.79 2.84 13.25
N VAL A 83 -7.14 1.72 12.94
CA VAL A 83 -7.61 0.79 11.90
C VAL A 83 -8.11 -0.53 12.49
N ILE A 84 -8.98 -1.23 11.78
CA ILE A 84 -9.33 -2.63 12.06
C ILE A 84 -8.74 -3.51 10.96
N LEU A 85 -8.09 -4.59 11.39
CA LEU A 85 -7.38 -5.51 10.52
C LEU A 85 -8.33 -6.51 9.88
N ASP A 86 -8.35 -6.52 8.55
CA ASP A 86 -8.82 -7.64 7.75
C ASP A 86 -7.61 -8.45 7.23
N THR A 87 -7.77 -9.77 7.15
CA THR A 87 -6.73 -10.70 6.74
C THR A 87 -6.29 -10.50 5.30
N SER A 88 -7.20 -10.07 4.41
CA SER A 88 -6.87 -9.81 3.00
C SER A 88 -5.76 -8.77 2.82
N ALA A 89 -5.67 -7.79 3.72
CA ALA A 89 -4.64 -6.75 3.69
C ALA A 89 -3.23 -7.31 3.91
N LEU A 90 -3.09 -8.40 4.67
CA LEU A 90 -1.80 -9.06 4.90
C LEU A 90 -1.25 -9.79 3.67
N GLY A 91 -2.06 -9.93 2.62
CA GLY A 91 -1.63 -10.50 1.34
C GLY A 91 -0.70 -9.59 0.54
N PHE A 92 -0.52 -8.33 0.95
CA PHE A 92 0.17 -7.32 0.16
C PHE A 92 1.12 -6.46 1.01
N SER A 93 2.28 -6.12 0.45
CA SER A 93 3.34 -5.40 1.17
C SER A 93 2.99 -3.95 1.50
N LYS A 94 2.20 -3.27 0.65
CA LYS A 94 1.77 -1.87 0.87
C LYS A 94 0.84 -1.75 2.09
N PRO A 95 -0.28 -2.49 2.20
CA PRO A 95 -1.10 -2.49 3.43
C PRO A 95 -0.33 -2.92 4.68
N VAL A 96 0.57 -3.91 4.59
CA VAL A 96 1.46 -4.31 5.69
C VAL A 96 2.34 -3.16 6.16
N SER A 97 2.95 -2.43 5.23
CA SER A 97 3.79 -1.26 5.57
C SER A 97 2.96 -0.18 6.25
N MET A 98 1.71 0.02 5.80
CA MET A 98 0.78 0.96 6.41
C MET A 98 0.43 0.56 7.85
N LEU A 99 0.17 -0.73 8.12
CA LEU A 99 -0.05 -1.24 9.48
C LEU A 99 1.14 -0.95 10.41
N ASN A 100 2.37 -0.99 9.90
CA ASN A 100 3.54 -0.65 10.71
C ASN A 100 3.55 0.82 11.18
N GLU A 101 2.98 1.72 10.38
CA GLU A 101 2.87 3.15 10.70
C GLU A 101 1.63 3.50 11.53
N CYS A 102 0.60 2.64 11.55
CA CYS A 102 -0.60 2.84 12.35
C CYS A 102 -0.29 2.89 13.85
N LYS A 103 -0.92 3.85 14.56
CA LYS A 103 -0.81 3.98 16.02
C LYS A 103 -1.60 2.91 16.78
N LYS A 104 -2.83 2.64 16.32
CA LYS A 104 -3.73 1.66 16.92
C LYS A 104 -4.33 0.76 15.85
N ILE A 105 -4.27 -0.54 16.10
CA ILE A 105 -4.81 -1.59 15.24
C ILE A 105 -5.73 -2.46 16.09
N THR A 106 -6.99 -2.55 15.71
CA THR A 106 -7.94 -3.47 16.32
C THR A 106 -7.92 -4.79 15.57
N VAL A 107 -7.83 -5.89 16.30
CA VAL A 107 -7.79 -7.25 15.76
C VAL A 107 -8.85 -8.06 16.49
N LEU A 108 -9.83 -8.59 15.75
CA LEU A 108 -10.89 -9.39 16.35
C LEU A 108 -10.43 -10.84 16.52
N TYR A 109 -10.99 -11.52 17.52
CA TYR A 109 -10.77 -12.95 17.70
C TYR A 109 -11.12 -13.76 16.44
N SER A 110 -12.17 -13.38 15.71
CA SER A 110 -12.56 -14.00 14.44
C SER A 110 -11.47 -13.89 13.37
N THR A 111 -10.76 -12.76 13.29
CA THR A 111 -9.58 -12.56 12.42
C THR A 111 -8.44 -13.48 12.83
N ILE A 112 -8.16 -13.61 14.14
CA ILE A 112 -7.12 -14.54 14.64
C ILE A 112 -7.48 -15.99 14.29
N ARG A 113 -8.73 -16.39 14.44
CA ARG A 113 -9.21 -17.72 14.04
C ARG A 113 -9.07 -17.97 12.54
N GLU A 114 -9.17 -16.94 11.71
CA GLU A 114 -8.90 -17.03 10.28
C GLU A 114 -7.41 -17.24 9.98
N PHE A 115 -6.52 -16.64 10.78
CA PHE A 115 -5.07 -16.89 10.67
C PHE A 115 -4.74 -18.37 10.79
N ASP A 116 -5.34 -19.08 11.76
CA ASP A 116 -5.14 -20.52 11.94
C ASP A 116 -5.58 -21.32 10.72
N LYS A 117 -6.70 -20.96 10.10
CA LYS A 117 -7.22 -21.62 8.89
C LYS A 117 -6.28 -21.40 7.71
N ILE A 118 -5.77 -20.18 7.54
CA ILE A 118 -4.86 -19.84 6.43
C ILE A 118 -3.50 -20.50 6.61
N GLN A 119 -2.97 -20.57 7.84
CA GLN A 119 -1.69 -21.23 8.10
C GLN A 119 -1.71 -22.72 7.75
N LYS A 120 -2.85 -23.40 7.96
CA LYS A 120 -3.04 -24.82 7.64
C LYS A 120 -3.37 -25.08 6.17
N SER A 121 -3.66 -24.04 5.38
CA SER A 121 -4.11 -24.18 4.01
C SER A 121 -2.94 -24.09 3.02
N GLU A 122 -2.65 -25.18 2.32
CA GLU A 122 -1.60 -25.24 1.29
C GLU A 122 -1.93 -24.37 0.06
N SER A 123 -3.23 -24.19 -0.24
CA SER A 123 -3.70 -23.40 -1.39
C SER A 123 -3.56 -21.90 -1.21
N LYS A 124 -3.32 -21.41 0.01
CA LYS A 124 -3.07 -19.98 0.27
C LYS A 124 -1.63 -19.60 -0.10
N SER A 125 -1.39 -18.30 -0.33
CA SER A 125 -0.06 -17.85 -0.72
C SER A 125 0.95 -18.01 0.42
N SER A 126 2.17 -18.41 0.08
CA SER A 126 3.27 -18.50 1.05
C SER A 126 3.58 -17.15 1.71
N TYR A 127 3.43 -16.06 0.93
CA TYR A 127 3.58 -14.70 1.43
C TYR A 127 2.55 -14.36 2.51
N LEU A 128 1.26 -14.61 2.27
CA LEU A 128 0.21 -14.34 3.25
C LEU A 128 0.44 -15.14 4.54
N ARG A 129 0.80 -16.42 4.44
CA ARG A 129 1.14 -17.24 5.63
C ARG A 129 2.34 -16.68 6.40
N MET A 130 3.38 -16.23 5.69
CA MET A 130 4.55 -15.58 6.30
C MET A 130 4.16 -14.28 7.00
N MET A 131 3.37 -13.42 6.35
CA MET A 131 2.94 -12.15 6.93
C MET A 131 2.05 -12.33 8.14
N ILE A 132 1.13 -13.30 8.11
CA ILE A 132 0.33 -13.68 9.28
C ILE A 132 1.24 -14.09 10.44
N ARG A 133 2.25 -14.93 10.20
CA ARG A 133 3.20 -15.34 11.26
C ARG A 133 3.97 -14.17 11.85
N GLU A 134 4.50 -13.29 11.00
CA GLU A 134 5.20 -12.09 11.43
C GLU A 134 4.30 -11.15 12.24
N GLN A 135 3.05 -11.00 11.79
CA GLN A 135 2.08 -10.16 12.45
C GLN A 135 1.69 -10.74 13.82
N THR A 136 1.41 -12.04 13.93
CA THR A 136 1.13 -12.70 15.21
C THR A 136 2.29 -12.52 16.19
N ASN A 137 3.53 -12.75 15.74
CA ASN A 137 4.70 -12.53 16.59
C ASN A 137 4.80 -11.08 17.06
N THR A 138 4.54 -10.13 16.17
CA THR A 138 4.59 -8.69 16.46
C THR A 138 3.51 -8.29 17.47
N MET A 139 2.30 -8.86 17.38
CA MET A 139 1.20 -8.58 18.32
C MET A 139 1.50 -9.06 19.75
N LEU A 140 2.28 -10.12 19.90
CA LEU A 140 2.63 -10.70 21.21
C LEU A 140 3.78 -9.97 21.93
N LEU A 141 4.49 -9.07 21.24
CA LEU A 141 5.60 -8.33 21.83
C LEU A 141 5.09 -7.29 22.84
N PRO A 142 5.59 -7.24 24.10
CA PRO A 142 5.10 -6.35 25.14
C PRO A 142 5.10 -4.86 24.76
N GLN A 143 6.11 -4.40 24.00
CA GLN A 143 6.19 -3.02 23.53
C GLN A 143 5.04 -2.60 22.60
N ASN A 144 4.29 -3.56 22.06
CA ASN A 144 3.17 -3.32 21.16
C ASN A 144 1.79 -3.42 21.82
N GLU A 145 1.72 -3.60 23.14
CA GLU A 145 0.45 -3.73 23.90
C GLU A 145 -0.47 -2.51 23.69
N GLN A 146 0.09 -1.30 23.58
CA GLN A 146 -0.68 -0.08 23.32
C GLN A 146 -1.08 0.09 21.85
N LYS A 147 -0.40 -0.62 20.93
CA LYS A 147 -0.66 -0.56 19.48
C LYS A 147 -1.76 -1.54 19.07
N TYR A 148 -1.73 -2.77 19.58
CA TYR A 148 -2.72 -3.79 19.23
C TYR A 148 -3.83 -3.91 20.25
N ASN A 149 -5.04 -3.57 19.84
CA ASN A 149 -6.25 -3.78 20.60
C ASN A 149 -6.88 -5.11 20.19
N LEU A 150 -6.58 -6.17 20.94
CA LEU A 150 -7.15 -7.51 20.71
C LEU A 150 -8.53 -7.59 21.34
N VAL A 151 -9.55 -7.95 20.55
CA VAL A 151 -10.95 -7.91 21.00
C VAL A 151 -11.65 -9.24 20.77
N ALA A 152 -12.18 -9.83 21.85
CA ALA A 152 -12.96 -11.06 21.83
C ALA A 152 -14.44 -10.85 21.44
N PHE A 153 -14.70 -9.93 20.51
CA PHE A 153 -16.06 -9.65 20.05
C PHE A 153 -16.62 -10.85 19.29
N ASP A 154 -17.79 -11.32 19.72
CA ASP A 154 -18.53 -12.43 19.11
C ASP A 154 -17.66 -13.67 18.83
N TRP A 155 -16.77 -14.00 19.77
CA TRP A 155 -15.72 -15.01 19.59
C TRP A 155 -16.25 -16.44 19.34
N GLN A 156 -17.48 -16.71 19.78
CA GLN A 156 -18.18 -18.00 19.57
C GLN A 156 -18.93 -18.06 18.24
N SER A 157 -19.09 -16.95 17.53
CA SER A 157 -19.85 -16.90 16.29
C SER A 157 -19.16 -17.68 15.17
N ASN A 158 -19.97 -18.40 14.40
CA ASN A 158 -19.54 -19.12 13.20
C ASN A 158 -19.79 -18.33 11.91
N MET A 159 -20.18 -17.05 12.02
CA MET A 159 -20.35 -16.17 10.87
C MET A 159 -19.04 -15.94 10.11
N TYR A 160 -19.16 -15.47 8.87
CA TYR A 160 -18.01 -15.01 8.09
C TYR A 160 -17.32 -13.85 8.81
N VAL A 161 -15.98 -13.85 8.78
CA VAL A 161 -15.14 -12.90 9.51
C VAL A 161 -15.45 -11.46 9.10
N ASP A 162 -15.61 -11.23 7.80
CA ASP A 162 -16.10 -9.99 7.19
C ASP A 162 -17.34 -9.43 7.89
N ASP A 163 -18.36 -10.26 8.10
CA ASP A 163 -19.62 -9.83 8.71
C ASP A 163 -19.43 -9.52 10.19
N ILE A 164 -18.56 -10.26 10.89
CA ILE A 164 -18.20 -9.98 12.29
C ILE A 164 -17.44 -8.65 12.40
N ILE A 165 -16.51 -8.36 11.48
CA ILE A 165 -15.79 -7.07 11.40
C ILE A 165 -16.78 -5.93 11.24
N ILE A 166 -17.72 -6.06 10.29
CA ILE A 166 -18.76 -5.05 10.05
C ILE A 166 -19.65 -4.87 11.28
N ASN A 167 -20.14 -5.97 11.88
CA ASN A 167 -20.98 -5.92 13.07
C ASN A 167 -20.28 -5.24 14.24
N TYR A 168 -18.99 -5.54 14.45
CA TYR A 168 -18.18 -4.86 15.46
C TYR A 168 -18.12 -3.35 15.21
N MET A 169 -17.77 -2.93 13.99
CA MET A 169 -17.69 -1.51 13.64
C MET A 169 -19.04 -0.79 13.83
N VAL A 170 -20.15 -1.43 13.47
CA VAL A 170 -21.50 -0.86 13.63
C VAL A 170 -21.88 -0.74 15.11
N SER A 171 -21.51 -1.72 15.94
CA SER A 171 -21.78 -1.73 17.38
C SER A 171 -21.12 -0.57 18.14
N LEU A 172 -20.04 -0.01 17.60
CA LEU A 172 -19.31 1.08 18.23
C LEU A 172 -19.94 2.45 17.99
N PRO A 173 -19.85 3.37 18.97
CA PRO A 173 -20.14 4.79 18.75
C PRO A 173 -19.30 5.37 17.60
N ALA A 174 -19.89 6.26 16.79
CA ALA A 174 -19.24 6.78 15.58
C ALA A 174 -17.84 7.38 15.80
N ASN A 175 -17.57 7.98 16.96
CA ASN A 175 -16.26 8.55 17.31
C ASN A 175 -15.22 7.54 17.82
N GLN A 176 -15.62 6.28 18.01
CA GLN A 176 -14.74 5.19 18.46
C GLN A 176 -14.49 4.16 17.36
N ARG A 177 -15.21 4.27 16.23
CA ARG A 177 -15.11 3.33 15.11
C ARG A 177 -13.70 3.35 14.52
N PRO A 178 -13.06 2.18 14.35
CA PRO A 178 -11.86 2.08 13.55
C PRO A 178 -12.19 2.26 12.06
N THR A 179 -11.18 2.59 11.27
CA THR A 179 -11.24 2.54 9.80
C THR A 179 -10.92 1.12 9.32
N LEU A 180 -11.75 0.55 8.46
CA LEU A 180 -11.49 -0.76 7.86
C LEU A 180 -10.28 -0.68 6.93
N LEU A 181 -9.27 -1.52 7.12
CA LEU A 181 -8.20 -1.72 6.15
C LEU A 181 -8.36 -3.09 5.49
N THR A 182 -8.61 -3.11 4.17
CA THR A 182 -8.87 -4.34 3.42
C THR A 182 -8.28 -4.30 2.01
N ALA A 183 -8.07 -5.47 1.40
CA ALA A 183 -7.87 -5.64 -0.03
C ALA A 183 -9.08 -6.31 -0.71
N ASP A 184 -10.13 -6.64 0.05
CA ASP A 184 -11.37 -7.23 -0.45
C ASP A 184 -12.35 -6.11 -0.88
N HIS A 185 -12.71 -6.13 -2.16
CA HIS A 185 -13.60 -5.14 -2.76
C HIS A 185 -15.03 -5.25 -2.22
N ASN A 186 -15.52 -6.46 -1.95
CA ASN A 186 -16.86 -6.69 -1.42
C ASN A 186 -16.95 -6.23 0.03
N LEU A 187 -15.92 -6.47 0.84
CA LEU A 187 -15.88 -5.98 2.22
C LEU A 187 -15.82 -4.45 2.27
N ALA A 188 -15.01 -3.83 1.42
CA ALA A 188 -14.98 -2.37 1.29
C ALA A 188 -16.34 -1.81 0.82
N LEU A 189 -17.02 -2.49 -0.10
CA LEU A 189 -18.35 -2.09 -0.56
C LEU A 189 -19.41 -2.21 0.54
N LYS A 190 -19.37 -3.27 1.37
CA LYS A 190 -20.22 -3.41 2.56
C LYS A 190 -19.99 -2.24 3.53
N ALA A 191 -18.73 -1.90 3.81
CA ALA A 191 -18.39 -0.76 4.67
C ALA A 191 -18.93 0.57 4.10
N LYS A 192 -18.75 0.80 2.79
CA LYS A 192 -19.28 1.97 2.08
C LYS A 192 -20.81 2.05 2.19
N CYS A 193 -21.52 0.95 2.00
CA CYS A 193 -22.98 0.86 2.11
C CYS A 193 -23.48 1.30 3.50
N LEU A 194 -22.76 0.89 4.54
CA LEU A 194 -23.08 1.19 5.94
C LEU A 194 -22.50 2.53 6.43
N LYS A 195 -21.92 3.33 5.54
CA LYS A 195 -21.26 4.61 5.87
C LYS A 195 -20.16 4.46 6.92
N LEU A 196 -19.45 3.34 6.89
CA LEU A 196 -18.25 3.09 7.67
C LEU A 196 -17.02 3.58 6.91
N ASP A 197 -16.03 4.07 7.64
CA ASP A 197 -14.77 4.52 7.05
C ASP A 197 -13.89 3.32 6.67
N TYR A 198 -13.30 3.37 5.49
CA TYR A 198 -12.49 2.30 4.91
C TYR A 198 -11.29 2.83 4.12
N ILE A 199 -10.29 1.97 3.99
CA ILE A 199 -9.12 2.06 3.13
C ILE A 199 -9.03 0.72 2.40
N LEU A 200 -9.18 0.78 1.08
CA LEU A 200 -9.13 -0.36 0.16
C LEU A 200 -7.84 -0.32 -0.64
N PHE A 201 -7.06 -1.40 -0.57
CA PHE A 201 -5.96 -1.60 -1.49
C PHE A 201 -6.45 -2.07 -2.86
N LEU A 202 -6.07 -1.32 -3.89
CA LEU A 202 -6.19 -1.72 -5.28
C LEU A 202 -4.86 -2.29 -5.76
N GLU A 203 -4.86 -3.57 -6.13
CA GLU A 203 -3.76 -4.12 -6.90
C GLU A 203 -3.72 -3.43 -8.27
N ASP A 204 -2.52 -3.15 -8.80
CA ASP A 204 -2.28 -2.26 -9.95
C ASP A 204 -2.89 -2.74 -11.30
N SER A 205 -3.77 -3.74 -11.30
CA SER A 205 -4.49 -4.24 -12.49
C SER A 205 -5.66 -3.36 -12.95
N ILE A 206 -6.17 -2.46 -12.10
CA ILE A 206 -7.39 -1.65 -12.39
C ILE A 206 -7.08 -0.18 -12.75
N THR A 207 -5.87 0.33 -12.43
CA THR A 207 -5.62 1.78 -12.44
C THR A 207 -5.34 2.41 -13.82
N SER A 208 -5.30 1.64 -14.90
CA SER A 208 -5.05 2.18 -16.26
C SER A 208 -6.32 2.59 -17.02
N LYS A 209 -7.50 2.06 -16.69
CA LYS A 209 -8.76 2.41 -17.40
C LYS A 209 -9.64 3.43 -16.67
N GLU A 210 -9.65 3.46 -15.34
CA GLU A 210 -10.61 4.31 -14.60
C GLU A 210 -10.06 5.69 -14.17
N LYS A 211 -8.75 5.94 -14.26
CA LYS A 211 -8.16 7.27 -13.96
C LYS A 211 -8.48 8.35 -15.01
N ALA A 212 -9.17 8.00 -16.10
CA ALA A 212 -9.59 8.95 -17.13
C ALA A 212 -10.88 9.73 -16.77
N GLU A 213 -11.72 9.24 -15.85
CA GLU A 213 -13.04 9.86 -15.58
C GLU A 213 -13.10 10.68 -14.28
N ILE A 214 -12.08 10.62 -13.41
CA ILE A 214 -12.01 11.40 -12.15
C ILE A 214 -10.89 12.44 -12.23
N LYS A 215 -10.86 13.21 -13.32
CA LYS A 215 -10.00 14.39 -13.50
C LYS A 215 -10.84 15.65 -13.72
N VAL A 216 -11.78 15.89 -12.81
CA VAL A 216 -12.35 17.23 -12.66
C VAL A 216 -12.15 17.64 -11.20
N VAL A 217 -11.36 18.70 -11.04
CA VAL A 217 -11.02 19.42 -9.80
C VAL A 217 -9.90 18.83 -8.93
N SER A 218 -8.65 19.13 -9.27
CA SER A 218 -7.85 20.13 -8.54
C SER A 218 -6.39 20.07 -8.98
N ASP A 219 -5.94 21.15 -9.61
CA ASP A 219 -4.57 21.35 -10.06
C ASP A 219 -3.62 21.76 -8.93
N ASN A 220 -2.35 21.42 -9.20
CA ASN A 220 -1.09 22.06 -8.83
C ASN A 220 -0.26 21.61 -7.60
N THR A 221 0.94 21.14 -7.99
CA THR A 221 2.26 21.27 -7.36
C THR A 221 2.69 20.28 -6.24
N SER A 222 3.49 19.27 -6.61
CA SER A 222 4.95 19.18 -6.32
C SER A 222 5.46 17.74 -6.07
N GLN A 223 6.24 17.24 -7.03
CA GLN A 223 7.44 16.37 -6.90
C GLN A 223 7.32 15.01 -6.17
N GLN A 224 7.12 13.95 -6.96
CA GLN A 224 7.15 12.53 -6.58
C GLN A 224 8.57 12.00 -6.31
N LYS A 225 8.74 11.27 -5.19
CA LYS A 225 9.87 10.36 -4.91
C LYS A 225 9.54 8.95 -5.40
N VAL A 226 9.96 8.61 -6.62
CA VAL A 226 9.79 7.27 -7.20
C VAL A 226 10.94 6.35 -6.75
N LYS A 227 10.59 5.21 -6.14
CA LYS A 227 11.51 4.10 -5.87
C LYS A 227 10.87 2.83 -6.44
N ASP A 228 11.41 2.32 -7.54
CA ASP A 228 10.92 1.11 -8.22
C ASP A 228 11.95 -0.01 -8.08
N THR A 229 11.54 -1.28 -8.05
CA THR A 229 12.45 -2.41 -7.84
C THR A 229 11.95 -3.67 -8.52
N ILE A 230 12.83 -4.34 -9.26
CA ILE A 230 12.60 -5.69 -9.79
C ILE A 230 13.59 -6.66 -9.15
N ASN A 231 13.12 -7.85 -8.79
CA ASN A 231 13.95 -8.96 -8.34
C ASN A 231 13.55 -10.20 -9.14
N ASN A 232 14.41 -10.63 -10.05
CA ASN A 232 14.14 -11.79 -10.88
C ASN A 232 15.42 -12.51 -11.27
N LEU A 233 15.32 -13.83 -11.49
CA LEU A 233 16.44 -14.68 -11.89
C LEU A 233 17.69 -14.48 -11.00
N GLY A 234 17.49 -14.21 -9.69
CA GLY A 234 18.58 -13.96 -8.74
C GLY A 234 19.34 -12.64 -8.94
N ILE A 235 18.72 -11.66 -9.58
CA ILE A 235 19.25 -10.31 -9.76
C ILE A 235 18.19 -9.29 -9.34
N LYS A 236 18.59 -8.31 -8.54
CA LYS A 236 17.75 -7.21 -8.09
C LYS A 236 18.23 -5.90 -8.70
N ILE A 237 17.33 -5.17 -9.33
CA ILE A 237 17.56 -3.83 -9.86
C ILE A 237 16.63 -2.87 -9.10
N MET A 238 17.22 -1.86 -8.45
CA MET A 238 16.52 -0.84 -7.68
C MET A 238 16.71 0.51 -8.34
N CYS A 239 15.62 1.15 -8.74
CA CYS A 239 15.59 2.49 -9.29
C CYS A 239 15.27 3.48 -8.18
N THR A 240 16.11 4.51 -8.04
CA THR A 240 15.87 5.68 -7.18
C THR A 240 15.72 6.91 -8.06
N GLN A 241 15.42 8.09 -7.50
CA GLN A 241 15.32 9.31 -8.30
C GLN A 241 16.58 9.65 -9.11
N SER A 242 17.77 9.27 -8.61
CA SER A 242 19.04 9.70 -9.21
C SER A 242 19.94 8.56 -9.64
N SER A 243 19.64 7.31 -9.30
CA SER A 243 20.53 6.20 -9.65
C SER A 243 19.81 4.87 -9.72
N ILE A 244 20.44 3.93 -10.42
CA ILE A 244 20.03 2.54 -10.54
C ILE A 244 21.06 1.70 -9.79
N LYS A 245 20.61 0.85 -8.87
CA LYS A 245 21.46 -0.09 -8.14
C LYS A 245 21.14 -1.52 -8.53
N VAL A 246 22.14 -2.25 -9.00
CA VAL A 246 22.09 -3.65 -9.37
C VAL A 246 22.78 -4.48 -8.30
N CYS A 247 22.10 -5.52 -7.81
CA CYS A 247 22.64 -6.52 -6.89
C CYS A 247 22.40 -7.92 -7.46
N LYS A 248 23.46 -8.71 -7.60
CA LYS A 248 23.44 -10.07 -8.14
C LYS A 248 23.66 -11.08 -7.01
N TYR A 249 22.68 -11.96 -6.84
CA TYR A 249 22.68 -12.99 -5.80
C TYR A 249 22.85 -14.40 -6.36
N SER A 250 22.57 -14.62 -7.64
CA SER A 250 22.77 -15.89 -8.32
C SER A 250 24.14 -15.95 -8.99
N LYS A 251 24.90 -17.04 -8.79
CA LYS A 251 26.14 -17.29 -9.54
C LYS A 251 25.87 -17.67 -11.01
N THR A 252 24.73 -18.28 -11.30
CA THR A 252 24.39 -18.83 -12.62
C THR A 252 23.73 -17.82 -13.54
N SER A 253 23.19 -16.72 -12.99
CA SER A 253 22.56 -15.68 -13.79
C SER A 253 23.58 -14.63 -14.20
N VAL A 254 23.46 -14.11 -15.41
CA VAL A 254 24.31 -13.05 -15.93
C VAL A 254 23.46 -11.85 -16.31
N ILE A 255 23.92 -10.66 -15.92
CA ILE A 255 23.32 -9.39 -16.32
C ILE A 255 24.26 -8.62 -17.24
N PHE A 256 23.69 -8.09 -18.31
CA PHE A 256 24.31 -7.20 -19.25
C PHE A 256 23.67 -5.82 -19.13
N ILE A 257 24.48 -4.77 -19.21
CA ILE A 257 24.01 -3.43 -19.58
C ILE A 257 24.12 -3.30 -21.08
N VAL A 258 23.13 -2.68 -21.71
CA VAL A 258 23.13 -2.36 -23.14
C VAL A 258 23.06 -0.86 -23.31
N LYS A 259 23.98 -0.31 -24.11
CA LYS A 259 24.01 1.09 -24.50
C LYS A 259 24.49 1.21 -25.95
N ASN A 260 23.78 1.96 -26.78
CA ASN A 260 24.15 2.22 -28.17
C ASN A 260 24.46 0.93 -28.96
N ASN A 261 23.58 -0.08 -28.87
CA ASN A 261 23.76 -1.42 -29.47
C ASN A 261 25.02 -2.20 -29.04
N THR A 262 25.70 -1.79 -27.97
CA THR A 262 26.80 -2.55 -27.37
C THR A 262 26.39 -3.08 -26.01
N CYS A 263 26.89 -4.24 -25.60
CA CYS A 263 26.63 -4.78 -24.27
C CYS A 263 27.91 -4.99 -23.46
N LYS A 264 27.77 -4.88 -22.14
CA LYS A 264 28.82 -5.25 -21.19
C LYS A 264 28.23 -6.05 -20.03
N LYS A 265 28.87 -7.18 -19.70
CA LYS A 265 28.54 -7.97 -18.51
C LYS A 265 28.89 -7.20 -17.25
N ILE A 266 27.99 -7.21 -16.26
CA ILE A 266 28.21 -6.55 -14.96
C ILE A 266 27.93 -7.51 -13.80
N GLY A 267 28.41 -7.13 -12.61
CA GLY A 267 28.02 -7.70 -11.32
C GLY A 267 27.25 -6.67 -10.50
N ASP A 268 27.53 -6.60 -9.20
CA ASP A 268 27.02 -5.54 -8.33
C ASP A 268 27.53 -4.18 -8.80
N LYS A 269 26.60 -3.26 -9.07
CA LYS A 269 26.96 -1.95 -9.62
C LYS A 269 25.91 -0.89 -9.33
N GLN A 270 26.36 0.34 -9.12
CA GLN A 270 25.51 1.53 -9.13
C GLN A 270 25.76 2.32 -10.41
N LEU A 271 24.68 2.79 -11.05
CA LEU A 271 24.67 3.32 -12.40
C LEU A 271 23.78 4.59 -12.47
N GLN A 272 24.06 5.43 -13.45
CA GLN A 272 23.24 6.60 -13.79
C GLN A 272 22.27 6.26 -14.94
N TYR A 273 21.10 6.91 -14.99
CA TYR A 273 20.08 6.62 -16.01
C TYR A 273 20.56 6.85 -17.45
N GLY A 274 21.48 7.79 -17.69
CA GLY A 274 22.02 8.08 -19.02
C GLY A 274 22.99 7.01 -19.56
N GLU A 275 23.50 6.15 -18.69
CA GLU A 275 24.55 5.17 -19.05
C GLU A 275 24.00 3.90 -19.73
N ILE A 276 22.67 3.74 -19.78
CA ILE A 276 22.02 2.47 -20.13
C ILE A 276 20.76 2.74 -20.94
N ASP A 277 20.55 1.99 -22.01
CA ASP A 277 19.27 1.95 -22.72
C ASP A 277 18.37 0.88 -22.10
N TYR A 278 18.92 -0.32 -21.86
CA TYR A 278 18.25 -1.40 -21.15
C TYR A 278 19.24 -2.40 -20.53
N PHE A 279 18.78 -3.22 -19.60
CA PHE A 279 19.46 -4.39 -19.08
C PHE A 279 18.97 -5.66 -19.76
N THR A 280 19.83 -6.67 -19.80
CA THR A 280 19.41 -8.04 -20.12
C THR A 280 19.90 -9.00 -19.06
N ILE A 281 19.00 -9.84 -18.55
CA ILE A 281 19.35 -10.95 -17.66
C ILE A 281 19.23 -12.25 -18.46
N VAL A 282 20.26 -13.08 -18.41
CA VAL A 282 20.27 -14.43 -19.00
C VAL A 282 20.54 -15.43 -17.88
N ALA A 283 19.70 -16.44 -17.74
CA ALA A 283 19.88 -17.50 -16.75
C ALA A 283 19.40 -18.85 -17.30
N LYS A 284 20.12 -19.93 -16.98
CA LYS A 284 19.66 -21.32 -17.16
C LYS A 284 19.37 -21.92 -15.78
N PRO A 285 18.11 -21.90 -15.29
CA PRO A 285 17.80 -22.44 -13.98
C PRO A 285 18.00 -23.96 -13.97
N LYS A 286 18.63 -24.53 -12.93
CA LYS A 286 18.91 -25.98 -12.86
C LYS A 286 17.67 -26.88 -12.96
N LYS A 287 16.49 -26.36 -12.60
CA LYS A 287 15.24 -27.11 -12.52
C LYS A 287 14.51 -27.20 -13.87
N TYR A 288 14.89 -26.37 -14.84
CA TYR A 288 14.22 -26.26 -16.13
C TYR A 288 15.26 -26.46 -17.23
N ASN A 289 14.93 -27.27 -18.24
CA ASN A 289 15.78 -27.44 -19.41
C ASN A 289 15.53 -26.30 -20.43
N SER A 290 15.50 -25.07 -19.93
CA SER A 290 15.22 -23.86 -20.69
C SER A 290 16.10 -22.71 -20.22
N ILE A 291 16.36 -21.78 -21.14
CA ILE A 291 17.09 -20.55 -20.90
C ILE A 291 16.07 -19.43 -20.76
N HIS A 292 16.18 -18.70 -19.66
CA HIS A 292 15.34 -17.55 -19.37
C HIS A 292 16.13 -16.29 -19.72
N ILE A 293 15.58 -15.50 -20.64
CA ILE A 293 16.14 -14.20 -21.05
C ILE A 293 15.13 -13.12 -20.65
N GLN A 294 15.59 -12.05 -20.02
CA GLN A 294 14.73 -10.94 -19.61
C GLN A 294 15.30 -9.61 -20.06
N LYS A 295 14.53 -8.84 -20.82
CA LYS A 295 14.82 -7.44 -21.15
C LYS A 295 14.23 -6.56 -20.07
N ILE A 296 14.99 -5.58 -19.57
CA ILE A 296 14.51 -4.65 -18.55
C ILE A 296 14.93 -3.24 -18.96
N TRP A 297 13.99 -2.32 -19.12
CA TRP A 297 14.30 -0.92 -19.41
C TRP A 297 13.53 -0.01 -18.47
N ILE A 298 13.97 1.24 -18.37
CA ILE A 298 13.43 2.17 -17.39
C ILE A 298 12.89 3.39 -18.11
N THR A 299 11.61 3.66 -17.92
CA THR A 299 10.91 4.80 -18.51
C THR A 299 10.33 5.66 -17.39
N ASN A 300 10.75 6.93 -17.30
CA ASN A 300 10.30 7.86 -16.25
C ASN A 300 10.46 7.29 -14.82
N GLY A 301 11.57 6.61 -14.54
CA GLY A 301 11.87 6.00 -13.24
C GLY A 301 11.07 4.74 -12.92
N LYS A 302 10.28 4.22 -13.86
CA LYS A 302 9.54 2.96 -13.75
C LYS A 302 10.21 1.85 -14.54
N ILE A 303 10.36 0.69 -13.91
CA ILE A 303 10.96 -0.51 -14.49
C ILE A 303 9.92 -1.21 -15.35
N GLN A 304 10.23 -1.38 -16.63
CA GLN A 304 9.51 -2.20 -17.58
C GLN A 304 10.32 -3.45 -17.89
N ASN A 305 9.66 -4.57 -18.17
CA ASN A 305 10.37 -5.79 -18.53
C ASN A 305 9.57 -6.70 -19.45
N GLU A 306 10.31 -7.48 -20.24
CA GLU A 306 9.81 -8.59 -21.05
C GLU A 306 10.61 -9.84 -20.74
N LYS A 307 9.92 -10.98 -20.61
CA LYS A 307 10.51 -12.27 -20.27
C LYS A 307 10.34 -13.23 -21.43
N PHE A 308 11.39 -13.99 -21.69
CA PHE A 308 11.46 -14.97 -22.75
C PHE A 308 11.99 -16.27 -22.15
N GLU A 309 11.41 -17.38 -22.56
CA GLU A 309 11.84 -18.72 -22.21
C GLU A 309 12.15 -19.46 -23.51
N CYS A 310 13.37 -19.97 -23.62
CA CYS A 310 13.89 -20.60 -24.83
C CYS A 310 14.35 -22.02 -24.50
N HIS A 311 13.94 -22.99 -25.29
CA HIS A 311 14.26 -24.41 -25.10
C HIS A 311 15.37 -24.87 -26.04
N ASP A 312 15.52 -24.21 -27.19
CA ASP A 312 16.53 -24.55 -28.18
C ASP A 312 17.14 -23.32 -28.87
N THR A 313 18.03 -23.57 -29.84
CA THR A 313 18.74 -22.53 -30.57
C THR A 313 17.84 -21.71 -31.49
N ASN A 314 16.74 -22.29 -31.99
CA ASN A 314 15.80 -21.57 -32.85
C ASN A 314 15.00 -20.55 -32.05
N ASP A 315 14.51 -20.93 -30.86
CA ASP A 315 13.84 -20.01 -29.93
C ASP A 315 14.70 -18.77 -29.64
N ILE A 316 16.01 -18.96 -29.47
CA ILE A 316 16.94 -17.85 -29.20
C ILE A 316 17.15 -16.99 -30.45
N LYS A 317 17.25 -17.60 -31.64
CA LYS A 317 17.45 -16.87 -32.90
C LYS A 317 16.26 -15.97 -33.25
N GLU A 318 15.04 -16.35 -32.89
CA GLU A 318 13.84 -15.51 -33.09
C GLU A 318 13.91 -14.18 -32.33
N LEU A 319 14.72 -14.11 -31.27
CA LEU A 319 14.90 -12.92 -30.45
C LEU A 319 15.92 -11.91 -31.01
N ASN A 320 16.43 -12.12 -32.24
CA ASN A 320 17.37 -11.21 -32.92
C ASN A 320 16.80 -9.79 -33.17
N LYS A 321 15.48 -9.65 -33.18
CA LYS A 321 14.79 -8.34 -33.27
C LYS A 321 14.73 -7.62 -31.92
N VAL A 322 14.96 -8.32 -30.81
CA VAL A 322 14.75 -7.83 -29.44
C VAL A 322 16.06 -7.57 -28.71
N PHE A 323 17.06 -8.44 -28.91
CA PHE A 323 18.38 -8.37 -28.29
C PHE A 323 19.49 -8.30 -29.32
N ILE A 324 20.63 -7.73 -28.92
CA ILE A 324 21.81 -7.68 -29.77
C ILE A 324 22.47 -9.06 -29.91
N PRO A 325 23.15 -9.35 -31.03
CA PRO A 325 23.72 -10.67 -31.32
C PRO A 325 24.61 -11.24 -30.20
N ALA A 326 25.49 -10.42 -29.61
CA ALA A 326 26.41 -10.85 -28.56
C ALA A 326 25.71 -11.44 -27.31
N ILE A 327 24.49 -10.99 -27.01
CA ILE A 327 23.70 -11.54 -25.90
C ILE A 327 23.09 -12.89 -26.28
N LEU A 328 22.65 -13.02 -27.53
CA LEU A 328 22.07 -14.25 -28.06
C LEU A 328 23.12 -15.34 -28.21
N ASP A 329 24.32 -15.00 -28.68
CA ASP A 329 25.47 -15.92 -28.73
C ASP A 329 25.82 -16.45 -27.34
N TYR A 330 25.79 -15.56 -26.32
CA TYR A 330 25.97 -15.98 -24.94
C TYR A 330 24.85 -16.93 -24.48
N ALA A 331 23.59 -16.65 -24.81
CA ALA A 331 22.49 -17.54 -24.47
C ALA A 331 22.64 -18.92 -25.15
N ILE A 332 22.99 -18.97 -26.44
CA ILE A 332 23.23 -20.23 -27.17
C ILE A 332 24.34 -21.04 -26.50
N SER A 333 25.41 -20.39 -26.02
CA SER A 333 26.50 -21.06 -25.30
C SER A 333 26.09 -21.75 -23.99
N LEU A 334 24.89 -21.46 -23.47
CA LEU A 334 24.36 -22.13 -22.29
C LEU A 334 23.51 -23.37 -22.65
N LEU A 335 23.18 -23.60 -23.93
CA LEU A 335 22.43 -24.79 -24.37
C LEU A 335 23.33 -26.02 -24.47
N SER A 336 24.59 -25.84 -24.87
CA SER A 336 25.66 -26.85 -24.76
C SER A 336 25.94 -27.20 -23.31
#